data_AF-A0A090DT32-F1
#
_entry.id   AF-A0A090DT32-F1
#
_cell.length_a   1.000
_cell.length_b   1.000
_cell.length_c   1.000
_cell.angle_alpha   90.00
_cell.angle_beta   90.00
_cell.angle_gamma   90.00
#
_symmetry.space_group_name_H-M   'P 1'
#
loop_
_entity.id
_entity.type
_entity.pdbx_description
1 polymer ?
#
loop_
_entity_poly.entity_id
_entity_poly.type
_entity_poly.pdbx_seq_one_letter_code
_entity_poly.pdbx_strand_id
1 'polypeptide(L)'
;MGEVLVGTAIFACLAGAALVSLLVYERFPAHHRQDDTGAVVRLAANLFVVMSSLVLGLMINSAKSTFEAIDHNVHSFATQLILLDRSLRQYGPETGAARASLAAYVERIVDATSATQRTPVVANRLSELLLNQVGDQLAQLTPPEARRAATLQAAQQQLQKVIEQRWELVEQSDGSIPEPLIVLLVAWLTLIFASFGFRAPRNATVVCTFLVSGALAAAAIYLIVDMDTPFSGPIQVSPAPLQRALAELTQ
;
A
#
# COMPACT_ATOMS: atom_id res chain seq x y z
N MET A 1 0.45 -1.13 -12.97
CA MET A 1 -0.42 -1.02 -14.18
C MET A 1 -1.87 -0.81 -13.77
N GLY A 2 -2.36 -1.47 -12.71
CA GLY A 2 -3.67 -1.18 -12.13
C GLY A 2 -3.82 0.25 -11.60
N GLU A 3 -2.90 0.75 -10.75
CA GLU A 3 -3.12 2.07 -10.12
C GLU A 3 -3.20 3.23 -11.14
N VAL A 4 -2.34 3.23 -12.18
CA VAL A 4 -2.36 4.27 -13.22
C VAL A 4 -3.66 4.21 -14.05
N LEU A 5 -4.20 3.02 -14.27
CA LEU A 5 -5.52 2.84 -14.90
C LEU A 5 -6.63 3.40 -14.01
N VAL A 6 -6.55 3.19 -12.69
CA VAL A 6 -7.52 3.76 -11.74
C VAL A 6 -7.46 5.29 -11.76
N GLY A 7 -6.27 5.88 -11.67
CA GLY A 7 -6.10 7.34 -11.71
C GLY A 7 -6.61 7.96 -13.02
N THR A 8 -6.28 7.35 -14.16
CA THR A 8 -6.74 7.82 -15.48
C THR A 8 -8.26 7.63 -15.68
N ALA A 9 -8.83 6.53 -15.19
CA ALA A 9 -10.27 6.30 -15.21
C ALA A 9 -11.02 7.32 -14.35
N ILE A 10 -10.53 7.62 -13.15
CA ILE A 10 -11.10 8.66 -12.28
C ILE A 10 -11.05 10.02 -12.97
N PHE A 11 -9.90 10.38 -13.54
CA PHE A 11 -9.75 11.64 -14.29
C PHE A 11 -10.77 11.73 -15.44
N ALA A 12 -10.85 10.69 -16.28
CA ALA A 12 -11.78 10.64 -17.40
C ALA A 12 -13.24 10.74 -16.93
N CYS A 13 -13.57 10.13 -15.79
CA CYS A 13 -14.90 10.18 -15.20
C CYS A 13 -15.25 11.60 -14.70
N LEU A 14 -14.35 12.25 -13.96
CA LEU A 14 -14.56 13.59 -13.42
C LEU A 14 -14.60 14.66 -14.51
N ALA A 15 -13.61 14.65 -15.41
CA ALA A 15 -13.54 15.58 -16.53
C ALA A 15 -14.71 15.34 -17.51
N GLY A 16 -15.01 14.07 -17.80
CA GLY A 16 -16.14 13.67 -18.63
C GLY A 16 -17.47 14.15 -18.06
N ALA A 17 -17.72 13.95 -16.76
CA ALA A 17 -18.94 14.41 -16.12
C ALA A 17 -19.13 15.94 -16.22
N ALA A 18 -18.07 16.72 -15.97
CA ALA A 18 -18.12 18.18 -16.09
C ALA A 18 -18.35 18.63 -17.54
N LEU A 19 -17.61 18.05 -18.51
CA LEU A 19 -17.70 18.41 -19.92
C LEU A 19 -19.04 17.99 -20.54
N VAL A 20 -19.53 16.78 -20.24
CA VAL A 20 -20.85 16.32 -20.67
C VAL A 20 -21.93 17.22 -20.12
N SER A 21 -21.88 17.58 -18.83
CA SER A 21 -22.84 18.49 -18.22
C SER A 21 -22.84 19.87 -18.92
N LEU A 22 -21.65 20.40 -19.23
CA LEU A 22 -21.46 21.66 -19.98
C LEU A 22 -22.07 21.59 -21.40
N LEU A 23 -21.90 20.47 -22.09
CA LEU A 23 -22.40 20.26 -23.45
C LEU A 23 -23.92 20.01 -23.49
N VAL A 24 -24.45 19.25 -22.53
CA VAL A 24 -25.87 18.90 -22.46
C VAL A 24 -26.72 20.07 -21.95
N TYR A 25 -26.14 21.01 -21.19
CA TYR A 25 -26.87 22.18 -20.66
C TYR A 25 -27.68 22.96 -21.72
N GLU A 26 -27.12 23.20 -22.91
CA GLU A 26 -27.84 23.92 -23.97
C GLU A 26 -28.97 23.12 -24.63
N ARG A 27 -28.95 21.79 -24.47
CA ARG A 27 -29.93 20.88 -25.05
C ARG A 27 -31.12 20.62 -24.13
N PHE A 28 -31.09 21.12 -22.89
CA PHE A 28 -32.21 21.01 -21.95
C PHE A 28 -33.35 21.99 -22.30
N PRO A 29 -34.61 21.54 -22.25
CA PRO A 29 -35.78 22.41 -22.40
C PRO A 29 -35.77 23.56 -21.39
N ALA A 30 -36.35 24.71 -21.76
CA ALA A 30 -36.33 25.93 -20.95
C ALA A 30 -36.83 25.77 -19.49
N HIS A 31 -37.70 24.78 -19.22
CA HIS A 31 -38.22 24.49 -17.89
C HIS A 31 -37.18 23.92 -16.91
N HIS A 32 -36.11 23.27 -17.41
CA HIS A 32 -35.02 22.73 -16.59
C HIS A 32 -33.82 23.70 -16.48
N ARG A 33 -33.85 24.83 -17.21
CA ARG A 33 -32.81 25.89 -17.17
C ARG A 33 -33.13 27.00 -16.16
N GLN A 34 -34.25 26.90 -15.44
CA GLN A 34 -34.64 27.87 -14.42
C GLN A 34 -33.62 27.94 -13.28
N ASP A 35 -33.46 29.13 -12.72
CA ASP A 35 -32.48 29.45 -11.68
C ASP A 35 -32.71 28.64 -10.41
N ASP A 36 -33.97 28.38 -10.09
CA ASP A 36 -34.39 27.63 -8.91
C ASP A 36 -33.94 26.15 -8.97
N THR A 37 -34.03 25.51 -10.14
CA THR A 37 -33.57 24.11 -10.31
C THR A 37 -32.06 24.02 -10.13
N GLY A 38 -31.29 24.97 -10.70
CA GLY A 38 -29.84 25.00 -10.55
C GLY A 38 -29.38 25.31 -9.12
N ALA A 39 -30.16 26.08 -8.36
CA ALA A 39 -29.91 26.35 -6.95
C ALA A 39 -30.09 25.08 -6.10
N VAL A 40 -31.17 24.32 -6.32
CA VAL A 40 -31.42 23.05 -5.61
C VAL A 40 -30.33 22.02 -5.90
N VAL A 41 -29.91 21.88 -7.16
CA VAL A 41 -28.82 20.95 -7.54
C VAL A 41 -27.50 21.32 -6.88
N ARG A 42 -27.18 22.62 -6.76
CA ARG A 42 -25.99 23.08 -6.03
C ARG A 42 -26.10 22.89 -4.52
N LEU A 43 -27.29 23.09 -3.95
CA LEU A 43 -27.53 22.82 -2.53
C LEU A 43 -27.29 21.33 -2.22
N ALA A 44 -27.79 20.43 -3.06
CA ALA A 44 -27.53 19.00 -2.96
C ALA A 44 -26.04 18.67 -3.16
N ALA A 45 -25.36 19.29 -4.14
CA ALA A 45 -23.93 19.10 -4.35
C ALA A 45 -23.09 19.54 -3.14
N ASN A 46 -23.45 20.65 -2.48
CA ASN A 46 -22.75 21.13 -1.29
C ASN A 46 -22.80 20.11 -0.14
N LEU A 47 -23.89 19.35 0.00
CA LEU A 47 -23.95 18.25 0.96
C LEU A 47 -22.87 17.19 0.65
N PHE A 48 -22.73 16.80 -0.61
CA PHE A 48 -21.71 15.85 -1.03
C PHE A 48 -20.28 16.38 -0.92
N VAL A 49 -20.06 17.70 -1.06
CA VAL A 49 -18.73 18.31 -0.87
C VAL A 49 -18.23 18.08 0.56
N VAL A 50 -19.08 18.31 1.56
CA VAL A 50 -18.71 18.13 2.98
C VAL A 50 -18.40 16.66 3.26
N MET A 51 -19.25 15.75 2.79
CA MET A 51 -19.06 14.30 2.99
C MET A 51 -17.80 13.79 2.28
N SER A 52 -17.55 14.24 1.05
CA SER A 52 -16.37 13.85 0.27
C SER A 52 -15.09 14.37 0.93
N SER A 53 -15.09 15.59 1.46
CA SER A 53 -13.94 16.16 2.18
C SER A 53 -13.57 15.33 3.41
N LEU A 54 -14.58 14.94 4.22
CA LEU A 54 -14.37 14.11 5.39
C LEU A 54 -13.84 12.72 5.02
N VAL A 55 -14.48 12.05 4.06
CA VAL A 55 -14.07 10.70 3.61
C VAL A 55 -12.67 10.74 3.01
N LEU A 56 -12.36 11.73 2.17
CA LEU A 56 -11.02 11.89 1.59
C LEU A 56 -9.97 12.09 2.70
N GLY A 57 -10.25 12.92 3.71
CA GLY A 57 -9.35 13.12 4.85
C GLY A 57 -9.11 11.83 5.65
N LEU A 58 -10.16 11.05 5.91
CA LEU A 58 -10.05 9.75 6.59
C LEU A 58 -9.26 8.74 5.76
N MET A 59 -9.48 8.71 4.44
CA MET A 59 -8.75 7.82 3.52
C MET A 59 -7.26 8.17 3.46
N ILE A 60 -6.90 9.46 3.39
CA ILE A 60 -5.50 9.91 3.47
C ILE A 60 -4.87 9.45 4.79
N ASN A 61 -5.57 9.63 5.91
CA ASN A 61 -5.06 9.21 7.22
C ASN A 61 -4.91 7.69 7.32
N SER A 62 -5.86 6.92 6.77
CA SER A 62 -5.81 5.46 6.75
C SER A 62 -4.64 4.95 5.90
N ALA A 63 -4.50 5.47 4.68
CA ALA A 63 -3.39 5.11 3.79
C ALA A 63 -2.04 5.45 4.44
N LYS A 64 -1.93 6.63 5.08
CA LYS A 64 -0.73 7.03 5.81
C LYS A 64 -0.42 6.09 6.98
N SER A 65 -1.41 5.79 7.81
CA SER A 65 -1.24 4.90 8.96
C SER A 65 -0.82 3.49 8.53
N THR A 66 -1.37 2.99 7.42
CA THR A 66 -1.05 1.68 6.85
C THR A 66 0.39 1.67 6.33
N PHE A 67 0.79 2.70 5.59
CA PHE A 67 2.17 2.87 5.13
C PHE A 67 3.16 2.90 6.31
N GLU A 68 2.90 3.73 7.33
CA GLU A 68 3.75 3.81 8.52
C GLU A 68 3.80 2.48 9.30
N ALA A 69 2.69 1.75 9.41
CA ALA A 69 2.67 0.45 10.07
C ALA A 69 3.52 -0.60 9.34
N ILE A 70 3.40 -0.67 8.02
CA ILE A 70 4.17 -1.62 7.21
C ILE A 70 5.66 -1.27 7.20
N ASP A 71 6.01 0.01 7.11
CA ASP A 71 7.40 0.48 7.25
C ASP A 71 8.02 0.05 8.59
N HIS A 72 7.31 0.28 9.71
CA HIS A 72 7.75 -0.19 11.02
C HIS A 72 7.88 -1.72 11.10
N ASN A 73 6.96 -2.47 10.49
CA ASN A 73 7.02 -3.93 10.49
C ASN A 73 8.19 -4.47 9.66
N VAL A 74 8.54 -3.83 8.53
CA VAL A 74 9.74 -4.18 7.75
C VAL A 74 11.01 -3.91 8.57
N HIS A 75 11.07 -2.78 9.28
CA HIS A 75 12.17 -2.46 10.19
C HIS A 75 12.31 -3.48 11.33
N SER A 76 11.18 -3.87 11.93
CA SER A 76 11.11 -4.87 13.00
C SER A 76 11.56 -6.24 12.49
N PHE A 77 11.09 -6.64 11.31
CA PHE A 77 11.45 -7.89 10.64
C PHE A 77 12.94 -7.98 10.33
N ALA A 78 13.53 -6.93 9.76
CA ALA A 78 14.97 -6.84 9.54
C ALA A 78 15.76 -6.99 10.86
N THR A 79 15.28 -6.36 11.93
CA THR A 79 15.91 -6.47 13.26
C THR A 79 15.84 -7.90 13.80
N GLN A 80 14.70 -8.57 13.64
CA GLN A 80 14.54 -9.94 14.11
C GLN A 80 15.41 -10.94 13.35
N LEU A 81 15.66 -10.72 12.06
CA LEU A 81 16.60 -11.50 11.27
C LEU A 81 18.03 -11.38 11.78
N ILE A 82 18.47 -10.16 12.12
CA ILE A 82 19.80 -9.91 12.71
C ILE A 82 19.92 -10.58 14.09
N LEU A 83 18.88 -10.47 14.92
CA LEU A 83 18.86 -11.12 16.23
C LEU A 83 18.89 -12.65 16.13
N LEU A 84 18.22 -13.22 15.13
CA LEU A 84 18.28 -14.66 14.85
C LEU A 84 19.71 -15.06 14.48
N ASP A 85 20.34 -14.40 13.51
CA ASP A 85 21.73 -14.68 13.14
C ASP A 85 22.69 -14.53 14.32
N ARG A 86 22.51 -13.50 15.15
CA ARG A 86 23.30 -13.31 16.37
C ARG A 86 23.13 -14.46 17.37
N SER A 87 21.92 -14.99 17.52
CA SER A 87 21.64 -16.15 18.37
C SER A 87 22.30 -17.43 17.82
N LEU A 88 22.25 -17.62 16.50
CA LEU A 88 22.93 -18.72 15.81
C LEU A 88 24.47 -18.64 16.02
N ARG A 89 25.06 -17.46 15.83
CA ARG A 89 26.49 -17.22 16.10
C ARG A 89 26.87 -17.52 17.56
N GLN A 90 26.00 -17.13 18.50
CA GLN A 90 26.24 -17.37 19.94
C GLN A 90 26.20 -18.86 20.29
N TYR A 91 25.39 -19.67 19.61
CA TYR A 91 25.36 -21.12 19.81
C TYR A 91 26.68 -21.78 19.40
N GLY A 92 27.21 -21.39 18.24
CA GLY A 92 28.52 -21.85 17.75
C GLY A 92 28.49 -22.41 16.31
N PRO A 93 29.60 -23.03 15.87
CA PRO A 93 29.83 -23.40 14.46
C PRO A 93 28.87 -24.46 13.92
N GLU A 94 28.24 -25.26 14.80
CA GLU A 94 27.23 -26.27 14.45
C GLU A 94 26.01 -25.66 13.74
N THR A 95 25.74 -24.35 13.92
CA THR A 95 24.65 -23.63 13.23
C THR A 95 25.05 -23.08 11.86
N GLY A 96 26.27 -23.35 11.36
CA GLY A 96 26.76 -22.77 10.11
C GLY A 96 25.83 -23.03 8.91
N ALA A 97 25.24 -24.23 8.82
CA ALA A 97 24.28 -24.56 7.77
C ALA A 97 22.97 -23.74 7.90
N ALA A 98 22.47 -23.54 9.13
CA ALA A 98 21.30 -22.71 9.42
C ALA A 98 21.54 -21.24 9.06
N ARG A 99 22.74 -20.72 9.37
CA ARG A 99 23.13 -19.36 9.01
C ARG A 99 23.23 -19.16 7.49
N ALA A 100 23.75 -20.15 6.76
CA ALA A 100 23.80 -20.10 5.30
C ALA A 100 22.40 -20.08 4.67
N SER A 101 21.49 -20.94 5.17
CA SER A 101 20.07 -20.94 4.75
C SER A 101 19.38 -19.61 5.04
N LEU A 102 19.65 -19.02 6.22
CA LEU A 102 19.11 -17.71 6.61
C LEU A 102 19.66 -16.58 5.72
N ALA A 103 20.95 -16.58 5.41
CA ALA A 103 21.54 -15.59 4.50
C ALA A 103 20.94 -15.68 3.09
N ALA A 104 20.80 -16.90 2.55
CA ALA A 104 20.16 -17.13 1.25
C ALA A 104 18.69 -16.69 1.24
N TYR A 105 17.98 -16.86 2.37
CA TYR A 105 16.63 -16.34 2.54
C TYR A 105 16.59 -14.82 2.45
N VAL A 106 17.44 -14.11 3.21
CA VAL A 106 17.48 -12.64 3.21
C VAL A 106 17.94 -12.07 1.86
N GLU A 107 18.93 -12.70 1.22
CA GLU A 107 19.39 -12.32 -0.12
C GLU A 107 18.25 -12.36 -1.13
N ARG A 108 17.50 -13.47 -1.13
CA ARG A 108 16.33 -13.65 -2.00
C ARG A 108 15.23 -12.62 -1.72
N ILE A 109 15.06 -12.22 -0.46
CA ILE A 109 14.10 -11.18 -0.10
C ILE A 109 14.54 -9.83 -0.68
N VAL A 110 15.80 -9.45 -0.47
CA VAL A 110 16.36 -8.18 -0.94
C VAL A 110 16.31 -8.09 -2.47
N ASP A 111 16.63 -9.17 -3.16
CA ASP A 111 16.55 -9.24 -4.63
C ASP A 111 15.11 -9.09 -5.12
N ALA A 112 14.16 -9.74 -4.46
CA ALA A 112 12.75 -9.67 -4.81
C ALA A 112 12.14 -8.30 -4.54
N THR A 113 12.61 -7.56 -3.53
CA THR A 113 12.20 -6.15 -3.31
C THR A 113 12.82 -5.20 -4.34
N SER A 114 13.99 -5.55 -4.87
CA SER A 114 14.70 -4.73 -5.86
C SER A 114 14.12 -4.88 -7.28
N ALA A 115 13.62 -6.07 -7.62
CA ALA A 115 12.78 -6.26 -8.80
C ALA A 115 11.38 -5.68 -8.50
N THR A 116 10.80 -4.92 -9.43
CA THR A 116 9.44 -4.32 -9.32
C THR A 116 8.32 -5.37 -9.35
N GLN A 117 8.47 -6.45 -8.57
CA GLN A 117 7.58 -7.60 -8.52
C GLN A 117 6.37 -7.23 -7.66
N ARG A 118 5.17 -7.35 -8.23
CA ARG A 118 3.88 -7.01 -7.57
C ARG A 118 3.50 -7.90 -6.40
N THR A 119 4.23 -8.98 -6.16
CA THR A 119 3.95 -9.90 -5.07
C THR A 119 4.80 -9.52 -3.88
N PRO A 120 4.22 -9.25 -2.71
CA PRO A 120 4.98 -9.06 -1.49
C PRO A 120 5.91 -10.26 -1.36
N VAL A 121 7.20 -9.96 -1.25
CA VAL A 121 8.36 -10.86 -1.21
C VAL A 121 8.18 -12.05 -0.25
N VAL A 122 7.23 -11.88 0.66
CA VAL A 122 6.84 -12.83 1.66
C VAL A 122 6.00 -14.01 1.13
N ALA A 123 5.26 -13.88 0.02
CA ALA A 123 4.42 -14.95 -0.54
C ALA A 123 5.17 -15.93 -1.47
N ASN A 124 6.50 -15.90 -1.51
CA ASN A 124 7.28 -16.80 -2.37
C ASN A 124 7.51 -18.15 -1.68
N ARG A 125 6.88 -19.22 -2.20
CA ARG A 125 7.03 -20.60 -1.72
C ARG A 125 8.50 -21.02 -1.51
N LEU A 126 9.40 -20.55 -2.36
CA LEU A 126 10.83 -20.86 -2.23
C LEU A 126 11.50 -20.15 -1.05
N SER A 127 11.09 -18.92 -0.71
CA SER A 127 11.58 -18.21 0.48
C SER A 127 11.08 -18.91 1.75
N GLU A 128 9.85 -19.41 1.74
CA GLU A 128 9.30 -20.20 2.85
C GLU A 128 10.08 -21.49 3.09
N LEU A 129 10.47 -22.20 2.03
CA LEU A 129 11.29 -23.40 2.13
C LEU A 129 12.65 -23.14 2.80
N LEU A 130 13.30 -22.01 2.49
CA LEU A 130 14.58 -21.64 3.11
C LEU A 130 14.43 -21.38 4.61
N LEU A 131 13.34 -20.70 5.01
CA LEU A 131 13.09 -20.42 6.43
C LEU A 131 12.70 -21.70 7.19
N ASN A 132 11.94 -22.60 6.58
CA ASN A 132 11.66 -23.92 7.14
C ASN A 132 12.93 -24.76 7.28
N GLN A 133 13.83 -24.68 6.30
CA GLN A 133 15.13 -25.36 6.33
C GLN A 133 15.99 -24.88 7.51
N VAL A 134 15.94 -23.60 7.88
CA VAL A 134 16.58 -23.09 9.11
C VAL A 134 16.02 -23.82 10.34
N GLY A 135 14.69 -23.96 10.41
CA GLY A 135 14.01 -24.69 11.50
C GLY A 135 14.42 -26.16 11.57
N ASP A 136 14.44 -26.86 10.43
CA ASP A 136 14.84 -28.26 10.34
C ASP A 136 16.30 -28.47 10.78
N GLN A 137 17.20 -27.57 10.35
CA GLN A 137 18.61 -27.60 10.73
C GLN A 137 18.79 -27.37 12.23
N LEU A 138 18.00 -26.47 12.83
CA LEU A 138 18.01 -26.26 14.27
C LEU A 138 17.45 -27.46 15.05
N ALA A 139 16.42 -28.13 14.54
CA ALA A 139 15.81 -29.28 15.20
C ALA A 139 16.73 -30.52 15.23
N GLN A 140 17.68 -30.62 14.30
CA GLN A 140 18.66 -31.71 14.25
C GLN A 140 19.83 -31.54 15.23
N LEU A 141 20.00 -30.35 15.83
CA LEU A 141 21.08 -30.09 16.78
C LEU A 141 20.81 -30.77 18.12
N THR A 142 21.79 -31.55 18.59
CA THR A 142 21.75 -32.17 19.91
C THR A 142 22.70 -31.42 20.86
N PRO A 143 22.19 -30.53 21.73
CA PRO A 143 23.05 -29.71 22.56
C PRO A 143 23.79 -30.55 23.61
N PRO A 144 25.14 -30.54 23.66
CA PRO A 144 25.91 -31.34 24.62
C PRO A 144 25.85 -30.80 26.06
N GLU A 145 25.47 -29.52 26.25
CA GLU A 145 25.47 -28.84 27.54
C GLU A 145 24.18 -28.04 27.76
N ALA A 146 23.77 -27.88 29.03
CA ALA A 146 22.57 -27.13 29.41
C ALA A 146 22.61 -25.66 28.93
N ARG A 147 23.80 -25.04 28.91
CA ARG A 147 23.97 -23.68 28.38
C ARG A 147 23.67 -23.59 26.89
N ARG A 148 24.16 -24.57 26.09
CA ARG A 148 23.87 -24.63 24.65
C ARG A 148 22.40 -24.95 24.40
N ALA A 149 21.78 -25.79 25.23
CA ALA A 149 20.34 -26.04 25.14
C ALA A 149 19.52 -24.76 25.31
N ALA A 150 19.87 -23.90 26.28
CA ALA A 150 19.22 -22.61 26.46
C ALA A 150 19.41 -21.67 25.26
N THR A 151 20.61 -21.64 24.66
CA THR A 151 20.87 -20.83 23.46
C THR A 151 20.12 -21.34 22.23
N LEU A 152 20.01 -22.67 22.06
CA LEU A 152 19.20 -23.29 21.00
C LEU A 152 17.72 -22.93 21.14
N GLN A 153 17.19 -23.00 22.36
CA GLN A 153 15.81 -22.63 22.64
C GLN A 153 15.55 -21.14 22.33
N ALA A 154 16.49 -20.26 22.67
CA ALA A 154 16.42 -18.84 22.32
C ALA A 154 16.42 -18.62 20.80
N ALA A 155 17.25 -19.35 20.05
CA ALA A 155 17.29 -19.29 18.58
C ALA A 155 15.96 -19.77 17.96
N GLN A 156 15.38 -20.86 18.48
CA GLN A 156 14.08 -21.37 18.03
C GLN A 156 12.94 -20.37 18.31
N GLN A 157 12.93 -19.74 19.49
CA GLN A 157 11.97 -18.68 19.81
C GLN A 157 12.12 -17.48 18.87
N GLN A 158 13.35 -17.11 18.54
CA GLN A 158 13.61 -16.00 17.62
C GLN A 158 13.18 -16.34 16.19
N LEU A 159 13.38 -17.58 15.74
CA LEU A 159 12.89 -18.07 14.44
C LEU A 159 11.36 -18.01 14.38
N GLN A 160 10.67 -18.42 15.44
CA GLN A 160 9.21 -18.37 15.52
C GLN A 160 8.70 -16.92 15.35
N LYS A 161 9.33 -15.95 16.01
CA LYS A 161 8.97 -14.54 15.85
C LYS A 161 9.21 -14.04 14.42
N VAL A 162 10.31 -14.45 13.78
CA VAL A 162 10.58 -14.13 12.37
C VAL A 162 9.46 -14.68 11.48
N ILE A 163 9.01 -15.91 11.72
CA ILE A 163 7.89 -16.52 10.98
C ILE A 163 6.58 -15.77 11.23
N GLU A 164 6.30 -15.36 12.47
CA GLU A 164 5.10 -14.57 12.80
C GLU A 164 5.09 -13.23 12.09
N GLN A 165 6.18 -12.46 12.18
CA GLN A 165 6.32 -11.17 11.50
C GLN A 165 6.26 -11.27 9.99
N ARG A 166 6.78 -12.37 9.45
CA ARG A 166 6.63 -12.71 8.04
C ARG A 166 5.14 -12.72 7.68
N TRP A 167 4.32 -13.49 8.39
CA TRP A 167 2.88 -13.57 8.10
C TRP A 167 2.14 -12.24 8.35
N GLU A 168 2.54 -11.46 9.36
CA GLU A 168 1.99 -10.10 9.56
C GLU A 168 2.23 -9.19 8.35
N LEU A 169 3.42 -9.25 7.76
CA LEU A 169 3.74 -8.49 6.55
C LEU A 169 2.95 -8.95 5.31
N VAL A 170 2.60 -10.24 5.21
CA VAL A 170 1.71 -10.75 4.15
C VAL A 170 0.31 -10.21 4.34
N GLU A 171 -0.26 -10.38 5.53
CA GLU A 171 -1.65 -10.03 5.80
C GLU A 171 -1.90 -8.54 5.61
N GLN A 172 -0.98 -7.68 6.07
CA GLN A 172 -1.14 -6.24 5.98
C GLN A 172 -0.88 -5.69 4.58
N SER A 173 -0.32 -6.48 3.67
CA SER A 173 0.02 -6.02 2.32
C SER A 173 -1.15 -5.92 1.35
N ASP A 174 -2.33 -6.46 1.69
CA ASP A 174 -3.53 -6.50 0.82
C ASP A 174 -4.38 -5.21 0.81
N GLY A 175 -3.86 -4.11 1.36
CA GLY A 175 -4.56 -2.83 1.42
C GLY A 175 -5.65 -2.79 2.49
N SER A 176 -5.83 -1.62 3.11
CA SER A 176 -6.78 -1.41 4.21
C SER A 176 -8.09 -0.79 3.73
N ILE A 177 -8.07 -0.13 2.57
CA ILE A 177 -9.18 0.72 2.12
C ILE A 177 -10.14 -0.13 1.28
N PRO A 178 -11.42 -0.27 1.69
CA PRO A 178 -12.40 -1.01 0.91
C PRO A 178 -12.66 -0.36 -0.46
N GLU A 179 -12.54 -1.14 -1.54
CA GLU A 179 -12.82 -0.66 -2.91
C GLU A 179 -14.19 0.04 -3.07
N PRO A 180 -15.29 -0.42 -2.44
CA PRO A 180 -16.59 0.25 -2.55
C PRO A 180 -16.58 1.70 -2.03
N LEU A 181 -15.73 2.01 -1.04
CA LEU A 181 -15.60 3.36 -0.49
C LEU A 181 -14.98 4.32 -1.51
N ILE A 182 -13.98 3.85 -2.27
CA ILE A 182 -13.37 4.61 -3.36
C ILE A 182 -14.42 4.87 -4.45
N VAL A 183 -15.18 3.85 -4.86
CA VAL A 183 -16.25 3.97 -5.87
C VAL A 183 -17.29 5.00 -5.43
N LEU A 184 -17.72 4.95 -4.17
CA LEU A 184 -18.68 5.89 -3.60
C LEU A 184 -18.15 7.33 -3.61
N LEU A 185 -16.87 7.53 -3.23
CA LEU A 185 -16.22 8.84 -3.26
C LEU A 185 -16.14 9.40 -4.69
N VAL A 186 -15.75 8.57 -5.66
CA VAL A 186 -15.70 8.95 -7.09
C VAL A 186 -17.10 9.29 -7.61
N ALA A 187 -18.14 8.57 -7.17
CA ALA A 187 -19.53 8.88 -7.50
C ALA A 187 -19.98 10.25 -6.94
N TRP A 188 -19.57 10.60 -5.72
CA TRP A 188 -19.87 11.92 -5.16
C TRP A 188 -19.12 13.04 -5.88
N LEU A 189 -17.82 12.83 -6.16
CA LEU A 189 -17.02 13.81 -6.90
C LEU A 189 -17.52 14.02 -8.34
N THR A 190 -17.93 12.97 -9.03
CA THR A 190 -18.54 13.09 -10.37
C THR A 190 -19.83 13.90 -10.33
N LEU A 191 -20.69 13.69 -9.32
CA LEU A 191 -21.90 14.49 -9.14
C LEU A 191 -21.57 15.97 -8.89
N ILE A 192 -20.56 16.26 -8.07
CA ILE A 192 -20.08 17.63 -7.80
C ILE A 192 -19.57 18.29 -9.10
N PHE A 193 -18.71 17.60 -9.86
CA PHE A 193 -18.18 18.09 -11.14
C PHE A 193 -19.28 18.30 -12.18
N ALA A 194 -20.26 17.39 -12.27
CA ALA A 194 -21.42 17.55 -13.13
C ALA A 194 -22.28 18.76 -12.72
N SER A 195 -22.49 18.97 -11.42
CA SER A 195 -23.25 20.11 -10.89
C SER A 195 -22.60 21.45 -11.25
N PHE A 196 -21.27 21.53 -11.18
CA PHE A 196 -20.54 22.73 -11.62
C PHE A 196 -20.64 22.95 -13.13
N GLY A 197 -20.58 21.88 -13.93
CA GLY A 197 -20.72 21.96 -15.39
C GLY A 197 -22.11 22.43 -15.86
N PHE A 198 -23.16 22.14 -15.09
CA PHE A 198 -24.56 22.36 -15.48
C PHE A 198 -24.94 23.82 -15.72
N ARG A 199 -24.11 24.80 -15.36
CA ARG A 199 -24.41 26.22 -15.63
C ARG A 199 -23.18 27.07 -15.91
N ALA A 200 -22.06 26.43 -16.20
CA ALA A 200 -20.82 27.15 -16.43
C ALA A 200 -20.78 27.73 -17.86
N PRO A 201 -20.24 28.95 -18.05
CA PRO A 201 -20.06 29.50 -19.38
C PRO A 201 -19.05 28.66 -20.17
N ARG A 202 -19.32 28.46 -21.46
CA ARG A 202 -18.44 27.69 -22.38
C ARG A 202 -17.22 28.48 -22.82
N ASN A 203 -16.42 28.95 -21.87
CA ASN A 203 -15.14 29.60 -22.18
C ASN A 203 -13.97 28.64 -21.89
N ALA A 204 -12.83 28.92 -22.53
CA ALA A 204 -11.62 28.12 -22.36
C ALA A 204 -11.18 28.05 -20.89
N THR A 205 -11.38 29.13 -20.12
CA THR A 205 -11.02 29.19 -18.70
C THR A 205 -11.76 28.15 -17.87
N VAL A 206 -13.08 28.03 -18.01
CA VAL A 206 -13.90 27.04 -17.29
C VAL A 206 -13.48 25.62 -17.65
N VAL A 207 -13.26 25.36 -18.94
CA VAL A 207 -12.82 24.04 -19.41
C VAL A 207 -11.46 23.68 -18.82
N CYS A 208 -10.49 24.59 -18.88
CA CYS A 208 -9.17 24.39 -18.28
C CYS A 208 -9.26 24.15 -16.77
N THR A 209 -10.10 24.91 -16.06
CA THR A 209 -10.32 24.70 -14.62
C THR A 209 -10.86 23.31 -14.33
N PHE A 210 -11.87 22.82 -15.06
CA PHE A 210 -12.38 21.45 -14.84
C PHE A 210 -11.34 20.37 -15.13
N LEU A 211 -10.55 20.53 -16.19
CA LEU A 211 -9.48 19.59 -16.50
C LEU A 211 -8.40 19.58 -15.41
N VAL A 212 -7.93 20.75 -14.98
CA VAL A 212 -6.89 20.84 -13.93
C VAL A 212 -7.42 20.35 -12.59
N SER A 213 -8.61 20.78 -12.17
CA SER A 213 -9.23 20.30 -10.92
C SER A 213 -9.49 18.80 -10.95
N GLY A 214 -9.95 18.26 -12.08
CA GLY A 214 -10.17 16.82 -12.24
C GLY A 214 -8.85 16.05 -12.17
N ALA A 215 -7.78 16.56 -12.78
CA ALA A 215 -6.46 15.95 -12.73
C ALA A 215 -5.89 15.95 -11.31
N LEU A 216 -6.02 17.06 -10.57
CA LEU A 216 -5.57 17.15 -9.18
C LEU A 216 -6.36 16.22 -8.25
N ALA A 217 -7.68 16.14 -8.41
CA ALA A 217 -8.51 15.23 -7.62
C ALA A 217 -8.19 13.75 -7.91
N ALA A 218 -8.01 13.41 -9.19
CA ALA A 218 -7.59 12.07 -9.61
C ALA A 218 -6.19 11.72 -9.09
N ALA A 219 -5.24 12.67 -9.13
CA ALA A 219 -3.90 12.48 -8.60
C ALA A 219 -3.90 12.28 -7.07
N ALA A 220 -4.75 13.00 -6.34
CA ALA A 220 -4.90 12.81 -4.89
C ALA A 220 -5.45 11.41 -4.55
N ILE A 221 -6.49 10.95 -5.24
CA ILE A 221 -7.05 9.60 -5.01
C ILE A 221 -6.05 8.52 -5.44
N TYR A 222 -5.35 8.73 -6.56
CA TYR A 222 -4.27 7.86 -7.00
C TYR A 222 -3.21 7.70 -5.90
N LEU A 223 -2.73 8.79 -5.32
CA LEU A 223 -1.72 8.76 -4.26
C LEU A 223 -2.21 8.04 -3.00
N ILE A 224 -3.49 8.18 -2.65
CA ILE A 224 -4.10 7.45 -1.53
C ILE A 224 -4.08 5.94 -1.79
N VAL A 225 -4.50 5.51 -2.98
CA VAL A 225 -4.51 4.09 -3.37
C VAL A 225 -3.08 3.53 -3.46
N ASP A 226 -2.15 4.34 -3.96
CA ASP A 226 -0.73 3.99 -4.03
C ASP A 226 -0.15 3.73 -2.64
N MET A 227 -0.40 4.63 -1.68
CA MET A 227 0.04 4.47 -0.29
C MET A 227 -0.61 3.30 0.43
N ASP A 228 -1.83 2.89 0.03
CA ASP A 228 -2.50 1.70 0.59
C ASP A 228 -1.89 0.39 0.06
N THR A 229 -1.07 0.44 -1.00
CA THR A 229 -0.38 -0.73 -1.59
C THR A 229 1.15 -0.54 -1.58
N PRO A 230 1.80 -0.50 -0.40
CA PRO A 230 3.11 0.13 -0.21
C PRO A 230 4.32 -0.70 -0.68
N PHE A 231 4.07 -1.86 -1.29
CA PHE A 231 5.08 -2.66 -2.00
C PHE A 231 5.02 -2.49 -3.53
N SER A 232 4.05 -1.72 -4.02
CA SER A 232 3.91 -1.33 -5.43
C SER A 232 3.84 0.19 -5.55
N GLY A 233 3.85 0.70 -6.79
CA GLY A 233 3.69 2.13 -7.02
C GLY A 233 4.97 2.97 -6.87
N PRO A 234 4.91 4.29 -7.10
CA PRO A 234 6.01 5.21 -6.83
C PRO A 234 6.33 5.39 -5.34
N ILE A 235 5.37 5.25 -4.41
CA ILE A 235 5.60 5.42 -2.97
C ILE A 235 5.75 4.04 -2.32
N GLN A 236 7.01 3.60 -2.16
CA GLN A 236 7.32 2.28 -1.60
C GLN A 236 8.04 2.37 -0.25
N VAL A 237 7.87 1.34 0.57
CA VAL A 237 8.68 1.13 1.77
C VAL A 237 10.14 0.91 1.37
N SER A 238 11.06 1.49 2.14
CA SER A 238 12.49 1.40 1.82
C SER A 238 13.01 -0.04 1.95
N PRO A 239 13.78 -0.56 0.97
CA PRO A 239 14.48 -1.85 1.11
C PRO A 239 15.69 -1.78 2.04
N ALA A 240 16.10 -0.58 2.48
CA ALA A 240 17.33 -0.35 3.24
C ALA A 240 17.45 -1.19 4.53
N PRO A 241 16.40 -1.43 5.33
CA PRO A 241 16.52 -2.24 6.55
C PRO A 241 16.91 -3.69 6.23
N LEU A 242 16.34 -4.27 5.18
CA LEU A 242 16.62 -5.65 4.76
C LEU A 242 18.02 -5.76 4.13
N GLN A 243 18.44 -4.76 3.36
CA GLN A 243 19.81 -4.68 2.84
C GLN A 243 20.85 -4.59 3.96
N ARG A 244 20.58 -3.80 5.02
CA ARG A 244 21.44 -3.74 6.20
C ARG A 244 21.48 -5.08 6.93
N ALA A 245 20.34 -5.75 7.08
CA ALA A 245 20.31 -7.09 7.67
C ALA A 245 21.19 -8.06 6.87
N LEU A 246 21.07 -8.09 5.54
CA LEU A 246 21.92 -8.92 4.69
C LEU A 246 23.42 -8.63 4.89
N ALA A 247 23.79 -7.35 4.97
CA ALA A 247 25.18 -6.95 5.22
C ALA A 247 25.69 -7.44 6.59
N GLU A 248 24.88 -7.39 7.64
CA GLU A 248 25.22 -7.92 8.97
C GLU A 248 25.33 -9.46 9.00
N LEU A 249 24.46 -10.15 8.26
CA LEU A 249 24.47 -11.62 8.19
C LEU A 249 25.71 -12.17 7.47
N THR A 250 26.24 -11.42 6.50
CA THR A 250 27.37 -11.83 5.64
C THR A 250 28.75 -11.44 6.20
N GLN A 251 28.80 -10.63 7.26
CA GLN A 251 30.03 -10.36 8.03
C GLN A 251 30.45 -11.56 8.89
#